data_AF-A0A2V6DC38-F1
#
_entry.id   AF-A0A2V6DC38-F1
#
_cell.length_a   1.000
_cell.length_b   1.000
_cell.length_c   1.000
_cell.angle_alpha   90.00
_cell.angle_beta   90.00
_cell.angle_gamma   90.00
#
_symmetry.space_group_name_H-M   'P 1'
#
loop_
_entity.id
_entity.type
_entity.pdbx_description
1 polymer ?
#
loop_
_entity_poly.entity_id
_entity_poly.type
_entity_poly.pdbx_seq_one_letter_code
_entity_poly.pdbx_strand_id
1 'polypeptide(L)'
;MFPTIFALGIFGLGQAAKKASSFIVMAIMGGAVLPKVMGAVADRYDLSRGFIVPTLCFAFVAFYGFMWPRLSKAEGAITVSTSGGH
;
A
#
# COMPACT_ATOMS: atom_id res chain seq x y z
N MET A 1 0.03 -7.99 -4.90
CA MET A 1 0.13 -7.14 -3.69
C MET A 1 -0.89 -6.01 -3.66
N PHE A 2 -1.27 -5.37 -4.77
CA PHE A 2 -2.30 -4.32 -4.77
C PHE A 2 -3.65 -4.69 -4.08
N PRO A 3 -4.30 -5.85 -4.36
CA PRO A 3 -5.53 -6.23 -3.68
C PRO A 3 -5.34 -6.47 -2.17
N THR A 4 -4.16 -6.93 -1.75
CA THR A 4 -3.81 -7.05 -0.33
C THR A 4 -3.68 -5.67 0.31
N ILE A 5 -2.90 -4.75 -0.27
CA ILE A 5 -2.77 -3.37 0.23
C ILE A 5 -4.12 -2.65 0.28
N PHE A 6 -5.00 -2.89 -0.71
CA PHE A 6 -6.35 -2.35 -0.72
C PHE A 6 -7.19 -2.94 0.42
N ALA A 7 -7.21 -4.26 0.58
CA ALA A 7 -7.94 -4.94 1.64
C ALA A 7 -7.48 -4.49 3.04
N LEU A 8 -6.16 -4.37 3.23
CA LEU A 8 -5.57 -3.83 4.45
C LEU A 8 -5.97 -2.36 4.64
N GLY A 9 -5.79 -1.49 3.65
CA GLY A 9 -6.08 -0.06 3.77
C GLY A 9 -7.56 0.31 4.03
N ILE A 10 -8.51 -0.59 3.76
CA ILE A 10 -9.93 -0.40 4.10
C ILE A 10 -10.39 -1.23 5.32
N PHE A 11 -9.52 -2.06 5.87
CA PHE A 11 -9.83 -2.96 6.97
C PHE A 11 -10.20 -2.14 8.22
N GLY A 12 -11.38 -2.39 8.81
CA GLY A 12 -11.83 -1.71 10.04
C GLY A 12 -12.49 -0.33 9.84
N LEU A 13 -12.47 0.25 8.62
CA LEU A 13 -12.94 1.63 8.39
C LEU A 13 -14.46 1.81 8.22
N GLY A 14 -15.25 0.74 8.09
CA GLY A 14 -16.72 0.81 7.99
C GLY A 14 -17.21 1.83 6.95
N GLN A 15 -18.02 2.83 7.37
CA GLN A 15 -18.53 3.90 6.51
C GLN A 15 -17.42 4.71 5.79
N ALA A 16 -16.23 4.82 6.42
CA ALA A 16 -15.09 5.56 5.88
C ALA A 16 -14.31 4.77 4.80
N ALA A 17 -14.58 3.46 4.65
CA ALA A 17 -13.93 2.61 3.65
C ALA A 17 -14.12 3.15 2.22
N LYS A 18 -15.27 3.77 1.93
CA LYS A 18 -15.58 4.39 0.62
C LYS A 18 -14.67 5.60 0.31
N LYS A 19 -14.29 6.34 1.35
CA LYS A 19 -13.38 7.48 1.22
C LYS A 19 -11.93 7.00 1.14
N ALA A 20 -11.55 6.03 1.97
CA ALA A 20 -10.22 5.42 1.95
C ALA A 20 -9.91 4.75 0.62
N SER A 21 -10.85 4.01 0.03
CA SER A 21 -10.69 3.40 -1.29
C SER A 21 -10.46 4.45 -2.37
N SER A 22 -11.14 5.59 -2.31
CA SER A 22 -10.92 6.71 -3.23
C SER A 22 -9.50 7.29 -3.12
N PHE A 23 -8.97 7.42 -1.91
CA PHE A 23 -7.57 7.84 -1.70
C PHE A 23 -6.55 6.80 -2.17
N ILE A 24 -6.79 5.51 -1.95
CA ILE A 24 -5.92 4.43 -2.43
C ILE A 24 -5.87 4.44 -3.96
N VAL A 25 -7.02 4.64 -4.63
CA VAL A 25 -7.08 4.74 -6.10
C VAL A 25 -6.33 5.98 -6.60
N MET A 26 -6.44 7.12 -5.91
CA MET A 26 -5.66 8.32 -6.23
C MET A 26 -4.15 8.09 -6.07
N ALA A 27 -3.73 7.30 -5.09
CA ALA A 27 -2.34 6.93 -4.88
C ALA A 27 -1.76 6.06 -6.02
N ILE A 28 -2.60 5.34 -6.79
CA ILE A 28 -2.16 4.58 -7.99
C ILE A 28 -1.53 5.51 -9.02
N MET A 29 -1.99 6.76 -9.13
CA MET A 29 -1.37 7.74 -10.03
C MET A 29 0.11 8.00 -9.70
N GLY A 30 0.49 7.93 -8.41
CA GLY A 30 1.90 7.98 -8.00
C GLY A 30 2.72 6.81 -8.54
N GLY A 31 2.08 5.65 -8.73
CA GLY A 31 2.66 4.48 -9.38
C GLY A 31 2.99 4.69 -10.86
N ALA A 32 2.35 5.63 -11.56
CA ALA A 32 2.71 6.00 -12.94
C ALA A 32 3.89 6.99 -12.99
N VAL A 33 4.18 7.69 -11.88
CA VAL A 33 5.32 8.60 -11.76
C VAL A 33 6.62 7.84 -11.54
N LEU A 34 6.60 6.74 -10.77
CA LEU A 34 7.82 5.97 -10.49
C LEU A 34 8.52 5.39 -11.73
N PRO A 35 7.81 4.81 -12.73
CA PRO A 35 8.43 4.36 -13.98
C PRO A 35 9.05 5.48 -14.80
N LYS A 36 8.48 6.70 -14.77
CA LYS A 36 9.07 7.87 -15.42
C LYS A 36 10.38 8.28 -14.75
N VAL A 37 10.41 8.27 -13.42
CA VAL A 37 11.64 8.54 -12.65
C VAL A 37 12.68 7.46 -12.89
N MET A 38 12.27 6.19 -12.90
CA MET A 38 13.14 5.06 -13.23
C MET A 38 13.74 5.19 -14.64
N GLY A 39 12.93 5.53 -15.65
CA GLY A 39 13.39 5.77 -17.02
C GLY A 39 14.39 6.91 -17.11
N ALA A 40 14.10 8.04 -16.47
CA ALA A 40 15.01 9.19 -16.43
C ALA A 40 16.36 8.88 -15.74
N VAL A 41 16.35 8.01 -14.71
CA VAL A 41 17.57 7.57 -14.02
C VAL A 41 18.34 6.54 -14.87
N ALA A 42 17.64 5.62 -15.54
CA ALA A 42 18.23 4.63 -16.43
C ALA A 42 18.94 5.27 -17.63
N ASP A 43 18.38 6.35 -18.19
CA ASP A 43 18.96 7.12 -19.29
C ASP A 43 20.28 7.81 -18.93
N ARG A 44 20.54 8.04 -17.63
CA ARG A 44 21.72 8.78 -17.14
C ARG A 44 22.85 7.88 -16.64
N TYR A 45 22.55 6.69 -16.14
CA TYR A 45 23.48 5.92 -15.29
C TYR A 45 23.60 4.43 -15.59
N ASP A 46 22.94 3.91 -16.64
CA ASP A 46 22.85 2.50 -17.03
C ASP A 46 21.58 1.78 -16.49
N LEU A 47 21.01 0.89 -17.32
CA LEU A 47 19.73 0.22 -17.06
C LEU A 47 19.79 -0.64 -15.78
N SER A 48 20.97 -1.15 -15.46
CA SER A 48 21.25 -1.93 -14.26
C SER A 48 21.00 -1.14 -12.95
N ARG A 49 21.34 0.17 -12.94
CA ARG A 49 21.07 1.05 -11.78
C ARG A 49 19.62 1.53 -11.74
N GLY A 50 18.90 1.49 -12.86
CA GLY A 50 17.46 1.74 -12.91
C GLY A 50 16.66 0.78 -12.01
N PHE A 51 17.13 -0.46 -11.84
CA PHE A 51 16.45 -1.47 -11.00
C PHE A 51 16.41 -1.14 -9.50
N ILE A 52 17.25 -0.21 -9.02
CA ILE A 52 17.21 0.24 -7.63
C ILE A 52 15.87 0.91 -7.28
N VAL A 53 15.22 1.57 -8.25
CA VAL A 53 13.94 2.25 -8.04
C VAL A 53 12.81 1.25 -7.75
N PRO A 54 12.58 0.19 -8.57
CA PRO A 54 11.68 -0.90 -8.22
C PRO A 54 12.02 -1.60 -6.91
N THR A 55 13.30 -1.86 -6.63
CA THR A 55 13.73 -2.55 -5.41
C THR A 55 13.38 -1.75 -4.16
N LEU A 56 13.58 -0.43 -4.16
CA LEU A 56 13.17 0.44 -3.05
C LEU A 56 11.65 0.51 -2.89
N CYS A 57 10.90 0.58 -3.99
CA CYS A 57 9.44 0.56 -3.96
C CYS A 57 8.92 -0.74 -3.31
N PHE A 58 9.50 -1.88 -3.70
CA PHE A 58 9.15 -3.18 -3.13
C PHE A 58 9.54 -3.30 -1.65
N ALA A 59 10.70 -2.76 -1.25
CA ALA A 59 11.12 -2.73 0.14
C ALA A 59 10.12 -1.93 1.00
N PHE A 60 9.60 -0.82 0.48
CA PHE A 60 8.58 -0.02 1.17
C PHE A 60 7.26 -0.78 1.32
N VAL A 61 6.81 -1.48 0.27
CA VAL A 61 5.61 -2.33 0.31
C VAL A 61 5.79 -3.51 1.27
N ALA A 62 6.98 -4.13 1.30
CA ALA A 62 7.32 -5.21 2.21
C ALA A 62 7.34 -4.72 3.66
N PHE A 63 7.89 -3.53 3.93
CA PHE A 63 7.86 -2.91 5.25
C PHE A 63 6.43 -2.60 5.70
N TYR A 64 5.58 -2.08 4.80
CA TYR A 64 4.17 -1.87 5.08
C TYR A 64 3.45 -3.17 5.46
N GLY A 65 3.67 -4.26 4.71
CA GLY A 65 3.11 -5.57 5.02
C GLY A 65 3.64 -6.16 6.34
N PHE A 66 4.92 -5.94 6.65
CA PHE A 66 5.53 -6.39 7.91
C PHE A 66 5.07 -5.58 9.13
N MET A 67 4.80 -4.28 8.94
CA MET A 67 4.27 -3.39 9.98
C MET A 67 2.75 -3.54 10.13
N TRP A 68 2.05 -4.13 9.16
CA TRP A 68 0.60 -4.36 9.22
C TRP A 68 0.08 -5.02 10.51
N PRO A 69 0.65 -6.15 11.01
CA PRO A 69 0.24 -6.75 12.28
C PRO A 69 0.48 -5.87 13.52
N ARG A 70 1.34 -4.84 13.42
CA ARG A 70 1.53 -3.82 14.47
C ARG A 70 0.49 -2.71 14.34
N LEU A 71 0.15 -2.31 13.13
CA LEU A 71 -0.88 -1.29 12.85
C LEU A 71 -2.30 -1.82 13.14
N SER A 72 -2.56 -3.09 12.85
CA SER A 72 -3.81 -3.77 13.20
C SER A 72 -4.04 -3.89 14.71
N LYS A 73 -2.98 -3.72 15.53
CA LYS A 73 -3.08 -3.63 16.99
C LYS A 73 -3.24 -2.19 17.50
N ALA A 74 -2.84 -1.18 16.71
CA ALA A 74 -2.90 0.23 17.10
C ALA A 74 -4.31 0.83 16.94
N GLU A 75 -5.14 0.32 16.02
CA GLU A 75 -6.59 0.58 16.00
C GLU A 75 -7.34 -0.42 16.90
N GLY A 76 -6.88 -0.57 18.14
CA GLY A 76 -7.60 -1.23 19.23
C GLY A 76 -8.80 -0.43 19.72
N ALA A 77 -9.64 0.09 18.82
CA ALA A 77 -10.87 0.79 19.16
C ALA A 77 -11.89 0.67 18.04
N ILE A 78 -12.47 -0.51 17.86
CA ILE A 78 -13.93 -0.72 17.80
C ILE A 78 -14.19 -2.22 17.64
N THR A 79 -14.97 -2.72 18.59
CA THR A 79 -15.51 -4.06 18.69
C THR A 79 -16.14 -4.52 17.36
N VAL A 80 -15.46 -5.42 16.64
CA VAL A 80 -16.21 -6.42 15.89
C VAL A 80 -16.77 -7.35 16.95
N SER A 81 -17.97 -7.01 17.43
CA SER A 81 -18.87 -7.96 18.04
C SER A 81 -19.06 -9.08 17.01
N THR A 82 -18.30 -10.16 17.19
CA THR A 82 -18.68 -11.48 16.73
C THR A 82 -19.90 -11.89 17.55
N SER A 83 -21.05 -11.27 17.29
CA SER A 83 -22.34 -11.81 17.71
C SER A 83 -22.71 -12.87 16.68
N GLY A 84 -22.74 -14.11 17.13
CA GLY A 84 -22.94 -15.29 16.30
C GLY A 84 -24.36 -15.51 15.80
N GLY A 85 -24.55 -16.74 15.32
CA GLY A 85 -25.76 -17.29 14.69
C GLY A 85 -25.30 -17.95 13.38
N HIS A 86 -25.14 -19.27 13.31
CA HIS A 86 -26.24 -20.24 13.15
C HIS A 86 -27.25 -19.79 12.10
#